data_AF-A0A268K767-F1
#
_entry.id   AF-A0A268K767-F1
#
_cell.length_a   1.000
_cell.length_b   1.000
_cell.length_c   1.000
_cell.angle_alpha   90.00
_cell.angle_beta   90.00
_cell.angle_gamma   90.00
#
_symmetry.space_group_name_H-M   'P 1'
#
loop_
_entity.id
_entity.type
_entity.pdbx_description
1 polymer ?
#
loop_
_entity_poly.entity_id
_entity_poly.type
_entity_poly.pdbx_seq_one_letter_code
_entity_poly.pdbx_strand_id
1 'polypeptide(L)'
;MKLQMAATNHVVTGEKSCILCSKDFEYAAIVSGEKNVENLSSIYKGKVLTDQVVVLKNNIANNGALHIIDVEIMVRCPHCKSNHRFNQFLTLQS
;
A
#
# COMPACT_ATOMS: atom_id res chain seq x y z
N MET A 1 -6.72 9.00 -30.67
CA MET A 1 -5.56 8.99 -29.74
C MET A 1 -6.10 8.68 -28.35
N LYS A 2 -6.02 7.41 -27.92
CA LYS A 2 -6.45 7.03 -26.56
C LYS A 2 -5.33 7.40 -25.62
N LEU A 3 -5.53 8.45 -24.81
CA LEU A 3 -4.69 8.67 -23.64
C LEU A 3 -4.90 7.49 -22.69
N GLN A 4 -4.04 6.48 -22.78
CA GLN A 4 -3.78 5.61 -21.64
C GLN A 4 -3.09 6.50 -20.61
N MET A 5 -3.89 7.12 -19.75
CA MET A 5 -3.40 7.60 -18.46
C MET A 5 -2.76 6.38 -17.81
N ALA A 6 -1.43 6.35 -17.71
CA ALA A 6 -0.74 5.35 -16.92
C ALA A 6 -1.41 5.37 -15.54
N ALA A 7 -2.16 4.32 -15.20
CA ALA A 7 -2.86 4.23 -13.93
C ALA A 7 -1.81 4.39 -12.84
N THR A 8 -1.76 5.57 -12.22
CA THR A 8 -0.75 5.86 -11.21
C THR A 8 -1.16 5.08 -9.97
N ASN A 9 -0.53 3.94 -9.77
CA ASN A 9 -0.84 3.10 -8.61
C ASN A 9 -0.49 3.89 -7.35
N HIS A 10 -1.47 4.07 -6.47
CA HIS A 10 -1.25 4.64 -5.16
C HIS A 10 -0.86 3.51 -4.23
N VAL A 11 0.41 3.52 -3.79
CA VAL A 11 1.00 2.42 -3.03
C VAL A 11 1.62 2.97 -1.76
N VAL A 12 1.34 2.31 -0.65
CA VAL A 12 1.98 2.56 0.65
C VAL A 12 3.06 1.51 0.84
N THR A 13 4.31 1.93 0.95
CA THR A 13 5.44 1.04 1.25
C THR A 13 5.96 1.27 2.65
N GLY A 14 6.50 0.23 3.27
CA GLY A 14 7.18 0.36 4.56
C GLY A 14 7.82 -0.93 5.02
N GLU A 15 8.33 -0.91 6.24
CA GLU A 15 8.92 -2.06 6.93
C GLU A 15 8.04 -2.43 8.14
N LYS A 16 7.94 -3.74 8.43
CA LYS A 16 7.30 -4.26 9.63
C LYS A 16 8.11 -5.39 10.24
N SER A 17 8.12 -5.40 11.57
CA SER A 17 8.57 -6.55 12.34
C SER A 17 7.42 -7.51 12.61
N CYS A 18 7.63 -8.79 12.32
CA CYS A 18 6.64 -9.83 12.62
C CYS A 18 6.65 -10.15 14.11
N ILE A 19 5.58 -9.81 14.83
CA ILE A 19 5.41 -10.13 16.26
C ILE A 19 5.56 -11.64 16.57
N LEU A 20 5.20 -12.52 15.62
CA LEU A 20 5.22 -13.97 15.84
C LEU A 20 6.58 -14.64 15.61
N CYS A 21 7.35 -14.19 14.62
CA CYS A 21 8.65 -14.80 14.31
C CYS A 21 9.84 -13.84 14.47
N SER A 22 9.59 -12.61 14.92
CA SER A 22 10.56 -11.54 15.18
C SER A 22 11.46 -11.20 13.98
N LYS A 23 11.00 -11.53 12.77
CA LYS A 23 11.71 -11.19 11.52
C LYS A 23 11.07 -9.98 10.88
N ASP A 24 11.93 -9.10 10.39
CA ASP A 24 11.51 -7.93 9.64
C ASP A 24 11.21 -8.31 8.18
N PHE A 25 10.30 -7.54 7.58
CA PHE A 25 9.95 -7.65 6.18
C PHE A 25 9.47 -6.30 5.65
N GLU A 26 9.81 -6.03 4.40
CA GLU A 26 9.30 -4.89 3.66
C GLU A 26 7.97 -5.25 2.97
N TYR A 27 7.08 -4.28 2.83
CA TYR A 27 5.80 -4.45 2.17
C TYR A 27 5.49 -3.30 1.19
N ALA A 28 4.62 -3.59 0.24
CA ALA A 28 3.99 -2.63 -0.65
C ALA A 28 2.49 -2.93 -0.74
N ALA A 29 1.68 -1.99 -0.27
CA ALA A 29 0.24 -2.10 -0.17
C ALA A 29 -0.43 -1.22 -1.24
N ILE A 30 -1.14 -1.85 -2.16
CA ILE A 30 -1.79 -1.18 -3.29
C ILE A 30 -3.14 -0.64 -2.83
N VAL A 31 -3.23 0.68 -2.67
CA VAL A 31 -4.44 1.38 -2.20
C VAL A 31 -5.44 1.56 -3.35
N SER A 32 -4.94 1.97 -4.52
CA SER A 32 -5.75 2.10 -5.75
C SER A 32 -4.89 2.00 -7.00
N GLY A 33 -5.52 1.67 -8.14
CA GLY A 33 -4.89 1.57 -9.45
C GLY A 33 -4.98 0.16 -10.05
N GLU A 34 -4.21 -0.09 -11.11
CA GLU A 34 -4.15 -1.39 -11.77
C GLU A 34 -3.46 -2.41 -10.89
N LYS A 35 -4.20 -3.45 -10.50
CA LYS A 35 -3.72 -4.59 -9.71
C LYS A 35 -2.96 -5.61 -10.56
N ASN A 36 -2.25 -5.18 -11.60
CA ASN A 36 -1.43 -6.09 -12.39
C ASN A 36 -0.23 -6.54 -11.56
N VAL A 37 -0.39 -7.68 -10.89
CA VAL A 37 0.57 -8.25 -9.94
C VAL A 37 1.93 -8.51 -10.60
N GLU A 38 1.95 -8.94 -11.87
CA GLU A 38 3.21 -9.21 -12.59
C GLU A 38 4.02 -7.93 -12.77
N ASN A 39 3.41 -6.86 -13.26
CA ASN A 39 4.08 -5.56 -13.39
C ASN A 39 4.50 -5.01 -12.03
N LEU A 40 3.63 -5.07 -11.03
CA LEU A 40 3.94 -4.56 -9.70
C LEU A 40 5.04 -5.34 -8.99
N SER A 41 5.17 -6.64 -9.24
CA SER A 41 6.24 -7.46 -8.68
C SER A 41 7.63 -7.03 -9.16
N SER A 42 7.74 -6.53 -10.40
CA SER A 42 8.99 -5.99 -10.93
C SER A 42 9.37 -4.65 -10.29
N ILE A 43 8.37 -3.80 -10.00
CA ILE A 43 8.57 -2.46 -9.39
C ILE A 43 8.93 -2.59 -7.90
N TYR A 44 8.22 -3.43 -7.16
CA TYR A 44 8.38 -3.60 -5.71
C TYR A 44 9.16 -4.86 -5.36
N LYS A 45 10.22 -5.14 -6.12
CA LYS A 45 11.05 -6.34 -5.96
C LYS A 45 11.54 -6.48 -4.52
N GLY A 46 11.38 -7.67 -3.95
CA GLY A 46 11.79 -7.99 -2.58
C GLY A 46 10.76 -7.63 -1.50
N LYS A 47 9.72 -6.87 -1.84
CA LYS A 47 8.65 -6.51 -0.91
C LYS A 47 7.49 -7.49 -1.01
N VAL A 48 6.81 -7.69 0.11
CA VAL A 48 5.53 -8.40 0.12
C VAL A 48 4.45 -7.49 -0.47
N LEU A 49 3.89 -7.90 -1.60
CA LEU A 49 2.74 -7.22 -2.21
C LEU A 49 1.45 -7.60 -1.49
N THR A 50 0.61 -6.61 -1.23
CA THR A 50 -0.78 -6.83 -0.79
C THR A 50 -1.71 -5.83 -1.45
N ASP A 51 -2.92 -6.27 -1.77
CA ASP A 51 -4.05 -5.42 -2.13
C ASP A 51 -5.17 -5.48 -1.08
N GLN A 52 -4.89 -6.12 0.07
CA GLN A 52 -5.79 -6.17 1.23
C GLN A 52 -5.66 -4.86 2.02
N VAL A 53 -6.29 -3.82 1.49
CA VAL A 53 -6.30 -2.47 2.04
C VAL A 53 -7.74 -2.00 2.20
N VAL A 54 -8.04 -1.38 3.33
CA VAL A 54 -9.32 -0.74 3.61
C VAL A 54 -9.09 0.75 3.84
N VAL A 55 -9.77 1.61 3.08
CA VAL A 55 -9.77 3.05 3.34
C VAL A 55 -10.68 3.32 4.53
N LEU A 56 -10.11 3.87 5.60
CA LEU A 56 -10.82 4.20 6.83
C LEU A 56 -11.39 5.62 6.77
N LYS A 57 -10.59 6.58 6.27
CA LYS A 57 -10.95 8.00 6.25
C LYS A 57 -10.22 8.73 5.14
N ASN A 58 -10.84 9.77 4.59
CA ASN A 58 -10.22 10.72 3.68
C ASN A 58 -10.41 12.12 4.26
N ASN A 59 -9.31 12.77 4.64
CA ASN A 59 -9.29 14.14 5.15
C ASN A 59 -8.75 15.08 4.06
N ILE A 60 -9.40 16.22 3.91
CA ILE A 60 -8.98 17.25 2.96
C ILE A 60 -8.37 18.41 3.74
N ALA A 61 -7.17 18.83 3.35
CA ALA A 61 -6.44 19.95 3.93
C ALA A 61 -5.98 20.92 2.85
N ASN A 62 -5.43 22.07 3.27
CA ASN A 62 -4.87 23.10 2.39
C ASN A 62 -5.83 23.52 1.26
N ASN A 63 -7.08 23.85 1.61
CA ASN A 63 -8.12 24.29 0.67
C ASN A 63 -8.40 23.31 -0.48
N GLY A 64 -8.25 22.00 -0.26
CA GLY A 64 -8.49 21.00 -1.30
C GLY A 64 -7.25 20.53 -2.05
N ALA A 65 -6.07 21.09 -1.76
CA ALA A 65 -4.82 20.71 -2.41
C ALA A 65 -4.19 19.44 -1.83
N LEU A 66 -4.65 18.98 -0.66
CA LEU A 66 -4.07 17.83 0.02
C LEU A 66 -5.15 16.86 0.50
N HIS A 67 -5.07 15.61 0.05
CA HIS A 67 -5.85 14.50 0.57
C HIS A 67 -4.97 13.62 1.46
N ILE A 68 -5.38 13.42 2.70
CA ILE A 68 -4.74 12.52 3.66
C ILE A 68 -5.70 11.34 3.88
N ILE A 69 -5.32 10.18 3.37
CA ILE A 69 -6.13 8.96 3.36
C ILE A 69 -5.60 8.02 4.43
N ASP A 70 -6.39 7.78 5.47
CA ASP A 70 -6.12 6.77 6.48
C ASP A 70 -6.52 5.40 5.94
N VAL A 71 -5.62 4.43 6.03
CA VAL A 71 -5.81 3.07 5.52
C VAL A 71 -5.48 2.03 6.58
N GLU A 72 -6.26 0.96 6.65
CA GLU A 72 -5.89 -0.29 7.31
C GLU A 72 -5.28 -1.23 6.26
N ILE A 73 -4.11 -1.78 6.55
CA ILE A 73 -3.37 -2.67 5.66
C ILE A 73 -3.25 -4.04 6.33
N MET A 74 -3.55 -5.09 5.57
CA MET A 74 -3.23 -6.47 5.95
C MET A 74 -2.10 -7.02 5.09
N VAL A 75 -0.99 -7.41 5.72
CA VAL A 75 0.16 -8.03 5.06
C VAL A 75 0.42 -9.40 5.67
N ARG A 76 0.65 -10.41 4.82
CA ARG A 76 1.04 -11.75 5.26
C ARG A 76 2.57 -11.83 5.38
N CYS A 77 3.07 -12.12 6.58
CA CYS A 77 4.51 -12.26 6.83
C CYS A 77 5.11 -13.33 5.89
N PRO A 78 6.21 -13.03 5.17
CA PRO A 78 6.77 -13.97 4.21
C PRO A 78 7.44 -15.17 4.90
N HIS A 79 7.87 -15.00 6.15
CA HIS A 79 8.65 -15.99 6.91
C HIS A 79 7.78 -17.03 7.63
N CYS A 80 6.74 -16.60 8.35
CA CYS A 80 5.89 -17.50 9.16
C CYS A 80 4.42 -17.52 8.73
N LYS A 81 4.06 -16.76 7.68
CA LYS A 81 2.73 -16.74 7.06
C LYS A 81 1.59 -16.21 7.93
N SER A 82 1.90 -15.58 9.07
CA SER A 82 0.93 -14.85 9.89
C SER A 82 0.43 -13.58 9.20
N ASN A 83 -0.82 -13.19 9.47
CA ASN A 83 -1.38 -11.93 8.98
C ASN A 83 -1.11 -10.81 9.98
N HIS A 84 -0.65 -9.67 9.46
CA HIS A 84 -0.39 -8.45 10.23
C HIS A 84 -1.34 -7.37 9.75
N ARG A 85 -2.15 -6.84 10.66
CA ARG A 85 -3.07 -5.73 10.42
C ARG A 85 -2.56 -4.48 11.14
N PHE A 86 -2.48 -3.37 10.44
CA PHE A 86 -2.04 -2.10 10.99
C PHE A 86 -2.54 -0.92 10.17
N ASN A 87 -2.55 0.27 10.77
CA ASN A 87 -2.96 1.50 10.11
C ASN A 87 -1.75 2.24 9.51
N GLN A 88 -1.97 2.91 8.40
CA GLN A 88 -1.03 3.85 7.80
C GLN A 88 -1.79 4.98 7.08
N PHE A 89 -1.10 6.03 6.67
CA PHE A 89 -1.67 7.09 5.84
C PHE A 89 -0.99 7.19 4.48
N LEU A 90 -1.76 7.64 3.49
CA LEU A 90 -1.31 8.01 2.15
C LEU A 90 -1.68 9.47 1.91
N THR A 91 -0.71 10.26 1.46
CA THR A 91 -0.94 11.67 1.10
C THR A 91 -0.95 11.83 -0.40
N LEU A 92 -2.03 12.40 -0.95
CA LEU A 92 -2.17 12.72 -2.36
C LEU A 92 -2.28 14.24 -2.54
N GLN A 93 -1.57 14.78 -3.52
CA GLN A 93 -1.69 16.17 -3.93
C GLN A 93 -2.56 16.27 -5.19
N SER A 94 -3.42 17.28 -5.20
CA SER A 94 -4.38 17.57 -6.27
C SER A 94 -3.75 18.35 -7.43
#